data_AF-A0A2V5PYR8-F1
#
_entry.id   AF-A0A2V5PYR8-F1
#
_cell.length_a   1.000
_cell.length_b   1.000
_cell.length_c   1.000
_cell.angle_alpha   90.00
_cell.angle_beta   90.00
_cell.angle_gamma   90.00
#
_symmetry.space_group_name_H-M   'P 1'
#
loop_
_entity.id
_entity.type
_entity.pdbx_description
1 polymer ?
#
loop_
_entity_poly.entity_id
_entity_poly.type
_entity_poly.pdbx_seq_one_letter_code
_entity_poly.pdbx_strand_id
1 'polypeptide(L)'
;TGAAPIFHNRVIEKPETIASAIRIGNPASWKHACAAIAESRGAIDVVSDQQILEAQSWLAKHEGIFVEPASAAAIAGLFKCCDSNEAAYSFQKNPEASRIVCTVTGHGLKDPDAIIQQMKELQPVDPTVKDVRHAIGL
;
A
#
# COMPACT_ATOMS: atom_id res chain seq x y z
N THR A 1 8.77 9.70 -11.44
CA THR A 1 7.37 10.07 -11.68
C THR A 1 6.53 9.50 -10.54
N GLY A 2 5.31 9.97 -10.32
CA GLY A 2 4.51 9.57 -9.15
C GLY A 2 3.16 10.26 -9.11
N ALA A 3 2.29 9.90 -8.16
CA ALA A 3 0.97 10.50 -7.98
C ALA A 3 0.80 11.21 -6.61
N ALA A 4 1.84 11.94 -6.18
CA ALA A 4 1.90 12.60 -4.87
C ALA A 4 1.90 14.14 -4.94
N PRO A 5 0.85 14.77 -5.49
CA PRO A 5 0.83 16.21 -5.74
C PRO A 5 0.84 17.06 -4.45
N ILE A 6 0.12 16.62 -3.42
CA ILE A 6 0.05 17.34 -2.13
C ILE A 6 1.41 17.33 -1.42
N PHE A 7 2.11 16.18 -1.42
CA PHE A 7 3.45 16.07 -0.83
C PHE A 7 4.47 16.97 -1.53
N HIS A 8 4.44 17.02 -2.87
CA HIS A 8 5.34 17.87 -3.66
C HIS A 8 4.87 19.33 -3.78
N ASN A 9 3.72 19.66 -3.21
CA ASN A 9 3.06 20.95 -3.33
C ASN A 9 2.97 21.48 -4.79
N ARG A 10 2.68 20.59 -5.75
CA ARG A 10 2.54 20.94 -7.17
C ARG A 10 1.65 19.96 -7.92
N VAL A 11 0.94 20.46 -8.94
CA VAL A 11 0.17 19.61 -9.85
C VAL A 11 1.12 18.65 -10.58
N ILE A 12 0.69 17.40 -10.72
CA ILE A 12 1.38 16.39 -11.52
C ILE A 12 0.56 16.13 -12.77
N GLU A 13 1.01 16.63 -13.92
CA GLU A 13 0.29 16.51 -15.19
C GLU A 13 0.10 15.06 -15.66
N LYS A 14 1.06 14.19 -15.34
CA LYS A 14 1.07 12.77 -15.72
C LYS A 14 1.26 11.90 -14.47
N PRO A 15 0.23 11.75 -13.63
CA PRO A 15 0.34 10.94 -12.43
C PRO A 15 0.50 9.47 -12.80
N GLU A 16 1.42 8.79 -12.12
CA GLU A 16 1.77 7.40 -12.41
C GLU A 16 1.93 6.64 -11.10
N THR A 17 1.27 5.49 -11.01
CA THR A 17 1.35 4.51 -9.92
C THR A 17 0.51 3.30 -10.33
N ILE A 18 0.87 2.10 -9.86
CA ILE A 18 0.00 0.91 -9.93
C ILE A 18 -1.32 1.10 -9.16
N ALA A 19 -1.34 1.99 -8.16
CA ALA A 19 -2.50 2.22 -7.30
C ALA A 19 -3.52 3.14 -7.99
N SER A 20 -4.27 2.55 -8.92
CA SER A 20 -5.20 3.23 -9.83
C SER A 20 -6.14 4.22 -9.13
N ALA A 21 -6.69 3.87 -7.96
CA ALA A 21 -7.64 4.71 -7.22
C ALA A 21 -7.03 5.99 -6.62
N ILE A 22 -5.71 6.06 -6.46
CA ILE A 22 -4.98 7.26 -5.97
C ILE A 22 -4.06 7.85 -7.04
N ARG A 23 -4.19 7.43 -8.31
CA ARG A 23 -3.45 7.99 -9.45
C ARG A 23 -4.00 9.36 -9.86
N ILE A 24 -3.90 10.34 -8.96
CA ILE A 24 -4.48 11.68 -9.08
C ILE A 24 -3.37 12.73 -9.05
N GLY A 25 -3.30 13.55 -10.10
CA GLY A 25 -2.30 14.61 -10.24
C GLY A 25 -2.72 15.98 -9.73
N ASN A 26 -4.04 16.23 -9.62
CA ASN A 26 -4.61 17.47 -9.12
C ASN A 26 -5.88 17.18 -8.29
N PRO A 27 -5.75 16.90 -6.98
CA PRO A 27 -6.88 16.51 -6.14
C PRO A 27 -7.88 17.65 -5.96
N ALA A 28 -9.17 17.37 -6.21
CA ALA A 28 -10.23 18.36 -6.04
C ALA A 28 -10.30 18.95 -4.62
N SER A 29 -10.04 18.12 -3.60
CA SER A 29 -10.09 18.51 -2.19
C SER A 29 -8.73 18.93 -1.62
N TRP A 30 -7.79 19.42 -2.45
CA TRP A 30 -6.43 19.78 -2.02
C TRP A 30 -6.40 20.65 -0.77
N LYS A 31 -7.15 21.75 -0.77
CA LYS A 31 -7.17 22.71 0.35
C LYS A 31 -7.66 22.06 1.65
N HIS A 32 -8.69 21.20 1.56
CA HIS A 32 -9.21 20.47 2.70
C HIS A 32 -8.21 19.46 3.25
N ALA A 33 -7.47 18.76 2.37
CA ALA A 33 -6.42 17.84 2.80
C ALA A 33 -5.28 18.57 3.52
N CYS A 34 -4.81 19.71 2.99
CA CYS A 34 -3.80 20.54 3.66
C CYS A 34 -4.28 21.07 5.02
N ALA A 35 -5.55 21.51 5.11
CA ALA A 35 -6.14 21.94 6.38
C ALA A 35 -6.18 20.79 7.39
N ALA A 36 -6.65 19.60 6.99
CA ALA A 36 -6.70 18.42 7.87
C ALA A 36 -5.31 18.01 8.39
N ILE A 37 -4.27 18.06 7.55
CA ILE A 37 -2.88 17.79 7.98
C ILE A 37 -2.43 18.81 9.03
N ALA A 38 -2.67 20.10 8.79
CA ALA A 38 -2.27 21.17 9.69
C ALA A 38 -3.02 21.11 11.03
N GLU A 39 -4.34 20.97 11.00
CA GLU A 39 -5.22 20.92 12.18
C GLU A 39 -4.92 19.70 13.06
N SER A 40 -4.69 18.53 12.46
CA SER A 40 -4.37 17.30 13.19
C SER A 40 -2.93 17.24 13.71
N ARG A 41 -2.05 18.16 13.26
CA ARG A 41 -0.59 18.07 13.46
C ARG A 41 -0.02 16.74 12.94
N GLY A 42 -0.68 16.18 11.93
CA GLY A 42 -0.28 14.96 11.24
C GLY A 42 0.76 15.25 10.16
N ALA A 43 0.90 14.29 9.25
CA ALA A 43 1.78 14.41 8.08
C ALA A 43 1.12 13.78 6.86
N ILE A 44 1.61 14.16 5.69
CA ILE A 44 1.45 13.41 4.45
C ILE A 44 2.83 12.97 3.99
N ASP A 45 2.91 11.77 3.45
CA ASP A 45 4.17 11.19 2.98
C ASP A 45 3.92 10.40 1.70
N VAL A 46 5.01 9.90 1.12
CA VAL A 46 5.04 9.10 -0.10
C VAL A 46 5.62 7.72 0.19
N VAL A 47 5.04 6.74 -0.50
CA VAL A 47 5.53 5.35 -0.57
C VAL A 47 5.65 4.97 -2.04
N SER A 48 6.60 4.09 -2.33
CA SER A 48 6.78 3.53 -3.67
C SER A 48 5.75 2.46 -3.99
N ASP A 49 5.53 2.21 -5.27
CA ASP A 49 4.69 1.10 -5.74
C ASP A 49 5.17 -0.25 -5.18
N GLN A 50 6.49 -0.44 -5.07
CA GLN A 50 7.07 -1.64 -4.46
C GLN A 50 6.63 -1.81 -3.00
N GLN A 51 6.71 -0.73 -2.20
CA GLN A 51 6.27 -0.76 -0.80
C GLN A 51 4.76 -1.00 -0.67
N ILE A 52 3.96 -0.46 -1.60
CA ILE A 52 2.51 -0.72 -1.66
C ILE A 52 2.24 -2.22 -1.84
N LEU A 53 2.94 -2.87 -2.77
CA LEU A 53 2.78 -4.28 -3.08
C LEU A 53 3.26 -5.19 -1.96
N GLU A 54 4.40 -4.85 -1.35
CA GLU A 54 4.92 -5.53 -0.17
C GLU A 54 3.92 -5.46 0.98
N ALA A 55 3.34 -4.28 1.25
CA ALA A 55 2.33 -4.10 2.28
C ALA A 55 1.03 -4.87 1.98
N GLN A 56 0.57 -4.86 0.73
CA GLN A 56 -0.59 -5.65 0.29
C GLN A 56 -0.34 -7.15 0.51
N SER A 57 0.80 -7.66 0.04
CA SER A 57 1.16 -9.08 0.21
C SER A 57 1.33 -9.43 1.68
N TRP A 58 1.90 -8.53 2.48
CA TRP A 58 2.08 -8.75 3.91
C TRP A 58 0.73 -8.89 4.60
N LEU A 59 -0.20 -7.97 4.33
CA LEU A 59 -1.54 -7.97 4.92
C LEU A 59 -2.33 -9.24 4.57
N ALA A 60 -2.27 -9.67 3.31
CA ALA A 60 -2.93 -10.90 2.88
C ALA A 60 -2.34 -12.16 3.54
N LYS A 61 -1.01 -12.23 3.69
CA LYS A 61 -0.31 -13.41 4.25
C LYS A 61 -0.40 -13.50 5.76
N HIS A 62 -0.38 -12.37 6.48
CA HIS A 62 -0.29 -12.35 7.94
C HIS A 62 -1.64 -12.11 8.62
N GLU A 63 -2.54 -11.35 7.98
CA GLU A 63 -3.84 -10.99 8.56
C GLU A 63 -5.03 -11.62 7.81
N GLY A 64 -4.80 -12.24 6.64
CA GLY A 64 -5.88 -12.77 5.80
C GLY A 64 -6.77 -11.69 5.19
N ILE A 65 -6.32 -10.43 5.18
CA ILE A 65 -7.09 -9.29 4.66
C ILE A 65 -6.56 -8.92 3.27
N PHE A 66 -7.40 -9.13 2.25
CA PHE A 66 -7.07 -8.87 0.85
C PHE A 66 -7.67 -7.55 0.34
N VAL A 67 -6.80 -6.58 0.04
CA VAL A 67 -7.16 -5.20 -0.32
C VAL A 67 -6.59 -4.78 -1.67
N GLU A 68 -7.18 -3.77 -2.32
CA GLU A 68 -6.64 -3.20 -3.57
C GLU A 68 -5.31 -2.44 -3.30
N PRO A 69 -4.45 -2.21 -4.32
CA PRO A 69 -3.16 -1.54 -4.11
C PRO A 69 -3.28 -0.17 -3.41
N ALA A 70 -4.26 0.66 -3.77
CA ALA A 70 -4.47 1.96 -3.13
C ALA A 70 -4.76 1.86 -1.62
N SER A 71 -5.46 0.81 -1.19
CA SER A 71 -5.73 0.57 0.24
C SER A 71 -4.47 0.12 0.98
N ALA A 72 -3.58 -0.62 0.32
CA ALA A 72 -2.32 -1.03 0.91
C ALA A 72 -1.34 0.14 1.13
N ALA A 73 -1.51 1.28 0.44
CA ALA A 73 -0.68 2.47 0.66
C ALA A 73 -0.72 2.99 2.11
N ALA A 74 -1.86 2.86 2.81
CA ALA A 74 -1.96 3.22 4.22
C ALA A 74 -1.09 2.32 5.11
N ILE A 75 -1.02 1.01 4.80
CA ILE A 75 -0.21 0.03 5.52
C ILE A 75 1.28 0.22 5.21
N ALA A 76 1.63 0.49 3.95
CA ALA A 76 3.00 0.85 3.56
C ALA A 76 3.47 2.12 4.31
N GLY A 77 2.60 3.13 4.41
CA GLY A 77 2.86 4.33 5.19
C GLY A 77 3.03 4.03 6.68
N LEU A 78 2.22 3.13 7.25
CA LEU A 78 2.38 2.66 8.63
C LEU A 78 3.77 2.04 8.85
N PHE A 79 4.20 1.12 7.98
CA PHE A 79 5.53 0.51 8.07
C PHE A 79 6.64 1.55 7.99
N LYS A 80 6.53 2.51 7.05
CA LYS A 80 7.48 3.61 6.93
C LYS A 80 7.55 4.45 8.21
N CYS A 81 6.42 4.80 8.80
CA CYS A 81 6.37 5.57 10.05
C CYS A 81 6.93 4.82 11.27
N CYS A 82 7.03 3.49 11.22
CA CYS A 82 7.72 2.69 12.22
C CYS A 82 9.26 2.74 12.04
N ASP A 83 9.75 2.78 10.80
CA ASP A 83 11.17 2.91 10.46
C ASP A 83 11.60 4.39 10.35
N SER A 84 12.04 4.95 11.47
CA SER A 84 12.05 6.40 11.75
C SER A 84 13.00 7.30 10.94
N ASN A 85 13.80 6.78 10.02
CA ASN A 85 14.87 7.56 9.38
C ASN A 85 14.41 8.40 8.16
N GLU A 86 13.36 7.99 7.45
CA GLU A 86 12.93 8.65 6.20
C GLU A 86 11.45 9.07 6.18
N ALA A 87 10.72 8.82 7.26
CA ALA A 87 9.30 9.12 7.35
C ALA A 87 9.04 10.59 7.70
N ALA A 88 8.03 11.18 7.07
CA ALA A 88 7.53 12.52 7.45
C ALA A 88 6.94 12.54 8.87
N TYR A 89 6.60 11.37 9.42
CA TYR A 89 6.14 11.19 10.79
C TYR A 89 6.73 9.92 11.37
N SER A 90 7.34 10.00 12.56
CA SER A 90 7.81 8.83 13.31
C SER A 90 6.81 8.47 14.40
N PHE A 91 6.41 7.20 14.48
CA PHE A 91 5.57 6.70 15.57
C PHE A 91 6.35 6.50 16.88
N GLN A 92 7.68 6.57 16.86
CA GLN A 92 8.50 6.50 18.08
C GLN A 92 8.22 7.67 19.04
N LYS A 93 7.66 8.78 18.55
CA LYS A 93 7.27 9.93 19.38
C LYS A 93 5.89 9.78 20.03
N ASN A 94 5.13 8.75 19.67
CA ASN A 94 3.81 8.52 20.24
C ASN A 94 3.94 7.86 21.62
N PRO A 95 2.99 8.10 22.54
CA PRO A 95 2.92 7.36 23.79
C PRO A 95 2.85 5.85 23.54
N GLU A 96 3.42 5.07 24.47
CA GLU A 96 3.23 3.62 24.47
C GLU A 96 1.74 3.25 24.46
N ALA A 97 1.42 2.12 23.84
CA ALA A 97 0.05 1.63 23.65
C ALA A 97 -0.90 2.57 22.87
N SER A 98 -0.36 3.50 22.09
CA SER A 98 -1.14 4.27 21.12
C SER A 98 -1.86 3.35 20.12
N ARG A 99 -3.11 3.68 19.80
CA ARG A 99 -3.90 2.95 18.79
C ARG A 99 -3.75 3.61 17.42
N ILE A 100 -3.40 2.81 16.43
CA ILE A 100 -3.33 3.24 15.02
C ILE A 100 -4.50 2.58 14.28
N VAL A 101 -5.19 3.36 13.44
CA VAL A 101 -6.26 2.89 12.57
C VAL A 101 -5.85 3.16 11.13
N CYS A 102 -5.81 2.12 10.31
CA CYS A 102 -5.57 2.23 8.87
C CYS A 102 -6.88 1.97 8.13
N THR A 103 -7.33 2.93 7.32
CA THR A 103 -8.52 2.76 6.48
C THR A 103 -8.14 2.00 5.20
N VAL A 104 -8.79 0.86 4.98
CA VAL A 104 -8.72 0.11 3.72
C VAL A 104 -10.00 0.38 2.94
N THR A 105 -9.86 1.08 1.81
CA THR A 105 -10.99 1.67 1.06
C THR A 105 -11.63 0.72 0.07
N GLY A 106 -10.90 -0.32 -0.37
CA GLY A 106 -11.34 -1.22 -1.43
C GLY A 106 -10.84 -2.65 -1.25
N HIS A 107 -11.70 -3.58 -1.67
CA HIS A 107 -11.39 -5.01 -1.65
C HIS A 107 -10.40 -5.38 -2.77
N GLY A 108 -9.53 -6.37 -2.53
CA GLY A 108 -8.50 -6.77 -3.49
C GLY A 108 -9.01 -7.30 -4.83
N LEU A 109 -10.26 -7.76 -4.89
CA LEU A 109 -10.89 -8.19 -6.16
C LEU A 109 -11.25 -7.02 -7.11
N LYS A 110 -11.09 -5.77 -6.68
CA LYS A 110 -11.36 -4.59 -7.51
C LYS A 110 -10.26 -4.33 -8.55
N ASP A 111 -9.03 -4.75 -8.27
CA ASP A 111 -7.89 -4.56 -9.17
C ASP A 111 -7.01 -5.83 -9.18
N PRO A 112 -7.50 -6.93 -9.77
CA PRO A 112 -6.79 -8.22 -9.76
C PRO A 112 -5.53 -8.20 -10.63
N ASP A 113 -5.50 -7.38 -11.68
CA ASP A 113 -4.41 -7.33 -12.66
C ASP A 113 -3.08 -6.91 -12.04
N ALA A 114 -3.12 -5.95 -11.11
CA ALA A 114 -1.95 -5.49 -10.36
C ALA A 114 -1.24 -6.63 -9.59
N ILE A 115 -1.97 -7.70 -9.29
CA ILE A 115 -1.53 -8.82 -8.45
C ILE A 115 -1.18 -10.03 -9.32
N ILE A 116 -1.95 -10.28 -10.38
CA ILE A 116 -1.69 -11.36 -11.34
C ILE A 116 -0.28 -11.23 -11.92
N GLN A 117 0.19 -10.02 -12.20
CA GLN A 117 1.56 -9.78 -12.70
C GLN A 117 2.67 -10.20 -11.74
N GLN A 118 2.37 -10.41 -10.46
CA GLN A 118 3.32 -10.84 -9.43
C GLN A 118 3.23 -12.31 -9.08
N MET A 119 2.18 -12.97 -9.54
CA MET A 119 2.00 -14.39 -9.28
C MET A 119 3.04 -15.18 -10.08
N LYS A 120 3.73 -16.09 -9.40
CA LYS A 120 4.57 -17.06 -10.09
C LYS A 120 3.69 -18.00 -10.90
N GLU A 121 4.09 -18.25 -12.13
CA GLU A 121 3.45 -19.26 -12.95
C GLU A 121 3.62 -20.63 -12.28
N LEU A 122 2.49 -21.29 -12.03
CA LEU A 122 2.48 -22.62 -11.44
C LEU A 122 2.85 -23.64 -12.52
N GLN A 123 3.85 -24.45 -12.22
CA GLN A 123 4.23 -25.54 -13.13
C GLN A 123 3.24 -26.70 -12.97
N PRO A 124 2.64 -27.19 -14.07
CA PRO A 124 1.78 -28.36 -14.01
C PRO A 124 2.59 -29.59 -13.59
N VAL A 125 1.96 -30.45 -12.80
CA VAL A 125 2.51 -31.75 -12.40
C VAL A 125 1.54 -32.85 -12.78
N ASP A 126 2.04 -34.07 -12.91
CA ASP A 126 1.20 -35.23 -13.19
C ASP A 126 0.13 -35.43 -12.10
N PRO A 127 -1.07 -35.95 -12.43
CA PRO A 127 -2.20 -36.07 -11.51
C PRO A 127 -2.02 -37.27 -10.54
N THR A 128 -0.86 -37.37 -9.89
CA THR A 128 -0.53 -38.40 -8.91
C THR A 128 -0.22 -37.78 -7.55
N VAL A 129 -0.54 -38.52 -6.48
CA VAL A 129 -0.22 -38.09 -5.10
C VAL A 129 1.28 -37.86 -4.93
N LYS A 130 2.12 -38.66 -5.60
CA LYS A 130 3.58 -38.56 -5.52
C LYS A 130 4.07 -37.22 -6.07
N ASP A 131 3.62 -36.84 -7.26
CA ASP A 131 4.08 -35.63 -7.93
C ASP A 131 3.55 -34.36 -7.26
N VAL A 132 2.31 -34.40 -6.75
CA VAL A 132 1.75 -33.31 -5.93
C VAL A 132 2.55 -33.10 -4.65
N ARG A 133 2.90 -34.17 -3.91
CA ARG A 133 3.69 -34.06 -2.66
C ARG A 133 5.07 -33.45 -2.93
N HIS A 134 5.74 -33.94 -3.96
CA HIS A 134 7.04 -33.39 -4.38
C HIS A 134 6.95 -31.88 -4.68
N ALA A 135 5.89 -31.44 -5.39
CA ALA A 135 5.69 -30.04 -5.75
C ALA A 135 5.46 -29.10 -4.55
N ILE A 136 4.82 -29.59 -3.49
CA ILE A 136 4.56 -28.80 -2.27
C ILE A 136 5.60 -29.00 -1.17
N GLY A 137 6.68 -29.75 -1.44
CA GLY A 137 7.78 -30.00 -0.50
C GLY A 137 7.46 -31.00 0.62
N LEU A 138 6.58 -31.97 0.36
CA LEU A 138 6.14 -33.04 1.27
C LEU A 138 6.50 -34.45 0.79
#